data_AF-A0A662ITN1-F1
#
_entry.id   AF-A0A662ITN1-F1
#
_cell.length_a   1.000
_cell.length_b   1.000
_cell.length_c   1.000
_cell.angle_alpha   90.00
_cell.angle_beta   90.00
_cell.angle_gamma   90.00
#
_symmetry.space_group_name_H-M   'P 1'
#
loop_
_entity.id
_entity.type
_entity.pdbx_description
1 polymer ?
#
loop_
_entity_poly.entity_id
_entity_poly.type
_entity_poly.pdbx_seq_one_letter_code
_entity_poly.pdbx_strand_id
1 'polypeptide(L)'
;DEFYESYHSPLDDVEKWLEENAVDVEVRRLMHNRKQYDLGGVRVELVKPVNNPEFCMHCTRLRVTADGKLKPCLMRNDNLVDVVSVMRRGASDDDIVKLFEKAIELREPYFKKEGVCERCRASEFRIC
;
A
#
# COMPACT_ATOMS: atom_id res chain seq x y z
N ASP A 1 -6.20 -9.37 23.47
CA ASP A 1 -5.21 -8.70 24.34
C ASP A 1 -5.99 -7.70 25.14
N GLU A 2 -6.01 -7.84 26.47
CA GLU A 2 -7.02 -7.23 27.37
C GLU A 2 -7.01 -5.69 27.27
N PHE A 3 -5.84 -5.11 27.00
CA PHE A 3 -5.69 -3.68 26.72
C PHE A 3 -6.37 -3.26 25.41
N TYR A 4 -6.14 -3.99 24.32
CA TYR A 4 -6.74 -3.65 23.02
C TYR A 4 -8.26 -3.73 23.08
N GLU A 5 -8.81 -4.76 23.70
CA GLU A 5 -10.25 -4.95 23.83
C GLU A 5 -10.93 -3.84 24.65
N SER A 6 -10.21 -3.26 25.62
CA SER A 6 -10.75 -2.20 26.49
C SER A 6 -10.72 -0.80 25.87
N TYR A 7 -9.79 -0.53 24.94
CA TYR A 7 -9.55 0.82 24.40
C TYR A 7 -9.75 0.94 22.89
N HIS A 8 -9.87 -0.17 22.17
CA HIS A 8 -10.16 -0.13 20.74
C HIS A 8 -11.62 0.27 20.51
N SER A 9 -11.81 1.42 19.87
CA SER A 9 -13.12 1.84 19.37
C SER A 9 -13.12 1.72 17.85
N PRO A 10 -14.09 0.96 17.25
CA PRO A 10 -14.22 0.91 15.81
C PRO A 10 -14.55 2.30 15.26
N LEU A 11 -14.03 2.61 14.07
CA LEU A 11 -14.27 3.90 13.43
C LEU A 11 -15.52 3.91 12.56
N ASP A 12 -16.36 2.88 12.61
CA ASP A 12 -17.49 2.72 11.70
C ASP A 12 -18.56 3.80 11.92
N ASP A 13 -18.84 4.14 13.18
CA ASP A 13 -19.76 5.23 13.52
C ASP A 13 -19.21 6.60 13.08
N VAL A 14 -17.90 6.79 13.21
CA VAL A 14 -17.21 8.01 12.77
C VAL A 14 -17.24 8.12 11.24
N GLU A 15 -16.96 7.03 10.53
CA GLU A 15 -17.01 6.98 9.07
C GLU A 15 -18.42 7.26 8.57
N LYS A 16 -19.43 6.63 9.15
CA LYS A 16 -20.83 6.87 8.80
C LYS A 16 -21.23 8.32 9.06
N TRP A 17 -20.85 8.89 10.20
CA TRP A 17 -21.11 10.30 10.51
C TRP A 17 -20.45 11.24 9.48
N LEU A 18 -19.22 10.94 9.08
CA LEU A 18 -18.53 11.71 8.03
C LEU A 18 -19.23 11.58 6.67
N GLU A 19 -19.68 10.39 6.29
CA GLU A 19 -20.42 10.16 5.04
C GLU A 19 -21.77 10.92 5.02
N GLU A 20 -22.48 10.98 6.15
CA GLU A 20 -23.78 11.66 6.26
C GLU A 20 -23.66 13.19 6.31
N ASN A 21 -22.54 13.73 6.81
CA ASN A 21 -22.35 15.17 7.04
C ASN A 21 -21.40 15.83 6.02
N ALA A 22 -20.75 15.05 5.16
CA ALA A 22 -19.88 15.60 4.12
C ALA A 22 -20.67 16.28 3.01
N VAL A 23 -20.18 17.44 2.61
CA VAL A 23 -20.63 18.17 1.41
C VAL A 23 -20.12 17.46 0.15
N ASP A 24 -18.92 16.87 0.23
CA ASP A 24 -18.32 16.08 -0.86
C ASP A 24 -17.43 14.95 -0.29
N VAL A 25 -17.35 13.85 -1.04
CA VAL A 25 -16.51 12.69 -0.69
C VAL A 25 -15.63 12.33 -1.90
N GLU A 26 -14.34 12.58 -1.76
CA GLU A 26 -13.33 12.30 -2.78
C GLU A 26 -12.58 11.02 -2.44
N VAL A 27 -12.43 10.11 -3.41
CA VAL A 27 -11.58 8.93 -3.25
C VAL A 27 -10.25 9.13 -3.97
N ARG A 28 -9.15 9.16 -3.20
CA ARG A 28 -7.80 9.22 -3.75
C ARG A 28 -7.39 7.87 -4.29
N ARG A 29 -7.68 7.64 -5.57
CA ARG A 29 -7.28 6.43 -6.30
C ARG A 29 -5.77 6.19 -6.27
N LEU A 30 -5.00 7.27 -6.26
CA LEU A 30 -3.56 7.25 -6.04
C LEU A 30 -3.25 7.24 -4.54
N MET A 31 -2.55 6.21 -4.08
CA MET A 31 -2.15 5.96 -2.68
C MET A 31 -3.25 5.49 -1.73
N HIS A 32 -3.44 4.17 -1.69
CA HIS A 32 -4.25 3.42 -0.71
C HIS A 32 -5.76 3.64 -0.78
N ASN A 33 -6.28 4.23 -1.87
CA ASN A 33 -7.72 4.41 -2.11
C ASN A 33 -8.46 5.08 -0.94
N ARG A 34 -7.84 6.11 -0.34
CA ARG A 34 -8.36 6.72 0.89
C ARG A 34 -9.47 7.71 0.57
N LYS A 35 -10.53 7.68 1.37
CA LYS A 35 -11.64 8.62 1.30
C LYS A 35 -11.28 9.92 2.03
N GLN A 36 -11.57 11.05 1.40
CA GLN A 36 -11.51 12.38 1.99
C GLN A 36 -12.92 12.96 2.04
N TYR A 37 -13.32 13.43 3.21
CA TYR A 37 -14.61 14.01 3.50
C TYR A 37 -14.45 15.53 3.64
N ASP A 38 -15.15 16.30 2.83
CA ASP A 38 -15.21 17.76 2.96
C ASP A 38 -16.44 18.17 3.77
N LEU A 39 -16.22 18.79 4.93
CA LEU A 39 -17.28 19.26 5.84
C LEU A 39 -17.59 20.76 5.65
N GLY A 40 -17.32 21.32 4.46
CA GLY A 40 -17.62 22.72 4.16
C GLY A 40 -16.59 23.71 4.70
N GLY A 41 -15.31 23.34 4.63
CA GLY A 41 -14.18 24.17 5.09
C GLY A 41 -13.12 23.40 5.88
N VAL A 42 -13.41 22.15 6.25
CA VAL A 42 -12.46 21.22 6.86
C VAL A 42 -12.50 19.91 6.08
N ARG A 43 -11.32 19.41 5.71
CA ARG A 43 -11.17 18.11 5.06
C ARG A 43 -10.65 17.07 6.04
N VAL A 44 -11.40 15.99 6.20
CA VAL A 44 -11.06 14.86 7.08
C VAL A 44 -10.73 13.64 6.23
N GLU A 45 -9.66 12.94 6.53
CA GLU A 45 -9.27 11.69 5.85
C GLU A 45 -9.15 10.57 6.88
N LEU A 46 -9.80 9.43 6.62
CA LEU A 46 -9.63 8.23 7.42
C LEU A 46 -8.57 7.31 6.79
N VAL A 47 -7.60 6.90 7.60
CA VAL A 47 -6.51 6.02 7.18
C VAL A 47 -6.66 4.69 7.91
N LYS A 48 -7.06 3.63 7.19
CA LYS A 48 -7.25 2.27 7.71
C LYS A 48 -6.16 1.30 7.18
N PRO A 49 -4.94 1.28 7.74
CA PRO A 49 -3.82 0.53 7.18
C PRO A 49 -3.76 -0.95 7.60
N VAL A 50 -4.45 -1.33 8.68
CA VAL A 50 -4.40 -2.69 9.27
C VAL A 50 -5.60 -3.51 8.81
N ASN A 51 -5.39 -4.80 8.49
CA ASN A 51 -6.43 -5.73 8.04
C ASN A 51 -7.27 -5.21 6.87
N ASN A 52 -6.69 -4.36 6.02
CA ASN A 52 -7.36 -3.72 4.91
C ASN A 52 -6.69 -4.12 3.58
N PRO A 53 -7.27 -5.07 2.83
CA PRO A 53 -6.75 -5.48 1.54
C PRO A 53 -6.77 -4.37 0.49
N GLU A 54 -7.81 -3.52 0.47
CA GLU A 54 -7.92 -2.38 -0.46
C GLU A 54 -6.75 -1.42 -0.27
N PHE A 55 -6.41 -1.12 0.98
CA PHE A 55 -5.26 -0.27 1.30
C PHE A 55 -3.96 -0.83 0.71
N CYS A 56 -3.75 -2.15 0.83
CA CYS A 56 -2.54 -2.82 0.32
C CYS A 56 -2.52 -2.87 -1.22
N MET A 57 -3.66 -3.20 -1.85
CA MET A 57 -3.80 -3.29 -3.30
C MET A 57 -3.49 -1.96 -3.99
N HIS A 58 -3.90 -0.84 -3.38
CA HIS A 58 -3.68 0.51 -3.94
C HIS A 58 -2.39 1.20 -3.44
N CYS A 59 -1.46 0.46 -2.82
CA CYS A 59 -0.18 1.01 -2.33
C CYS A 59 0.88 1.13 -3.44
N THR A 60 1.10 2.32 -3.98
CA THR A 60 2.08 2.56 -5.06
C THR A 60 3.52 2.83 -4.57
N ARG A 61 3.83 2.60 -3.29
CA ARG A 61 5.14 2.96 -2.72
C ARG A 61 6.18 1.86 -2.87
N LEU A 62 7.30 2.22 -3.48
CA LEU A 62 8.57 1.48 -3.40
C LEU A 62 9.48 2.15 -2.36
N ARG A 63 10.20 1.37 -1.56
CA ARG A 63 11.11 1.87 -0.52
C ARG A 63 12.52 1.33 -0.75
N VAL A 64 13.50 1.94 -0.11
CA VAL A 64 14.89 1.47 -0.06
C VAL A 64 15.23 1.18 1.41
N THR A 65 15.82 0.02 1.68
CA THR A 65 16.34 -0.33 3.00
C THR A 65 17.70 0.32 3.25
N ALA A 66 18.14 0.40 4.51
CA ALA A 66 19.43 0.99 4.85
C ALA A 66 20.63 0.24 4.22
N ASP A 67 20.49 -1.06 3.94
CA ASP A 67 21.48 -1.88 3.23
C ASP A 67 21.36 -1.83 1.70
N GLY A 68 20.49 -0.97 1.15
CA GLY A 68 20.46 -0.69 -0.30
C GLY A 68 19.62 -1.66 -1.13
N LYS A 69 18.61 -2.31 -0.54
CA LYS A 69 17.65 -3.16 -1.22
C LYS A 69 16.33 -2.43 -1.48
N LEU A 70 15.73 -2.65 -2.64
CA LEU A 70 14.36 -2.25 -2.90
C LEU A 70 13.41 -3.11 -2.06
N LYS A 71 12.47 -2.44 -1.40
CA LYS A 71 11.46 -3.01 -0.51
C LYS A 71 10.07 -2.65 -1.04
N PRO A 72 9.42 -3.57 -1.78
CA PRO A 72 8.11 -3.34 -2.39
C PRO A 72 6.96 -3.20 -1.37
N CYS A 73 7.10 -3.80 -0.18
CA CYS A 73 6.11 -3.73 0.88
C CYS A 73 6.77 -3.44 2.23
N LEU A 74 6.17 -2.54 3.02
CA LEU A 74 6.68 -2.17 4.35
C LEU A 74 6.74 -3.40 5.28
N MET A 75 5.72 -4.25 5.22
CA MET A 75 5.51 -5.36 6.16
C MET A 75 6.24 -6.65 5.75
N ARG A 76 6.89 -6.70 4.58
CA ARG A 76 7.52 -7.91 4.04
C ARG A 76 9.02 -7.78 3.87
N ASN A 77 9.76 -8.83 4.21
CA ASN A 77 11.21 -8.89 4.04
C ASN A 77 11.65 -10.08 3.15
N ASP A 78 10.70 -10.86 2.65
CA ASP A 78 10.93 -12.05 1.82
C ASP A 78 11.03 -11.73 0.32
N ASN A 79 10.75 -10.49 -0.10
CA ASN A 79 10.69 -10.07 -1.50
C ASN A 79 11.58 -8.84 -1.81
N LEU A 80 12.71 -8.72 -1.11
CA LEU A 80 13.66 -7.61 -1.30
C LEU A 80 14.55 -7.84 -2.53
N VAL A 81 14.91 -6.76 -3.22
CA VAL A 81 15.80 -6.79 -4.40
C VAL A 81 17.04 -5.94 -4.15
N ASP A 82 18.22 -6.55 -4.15
CA ASP A 82 19.49 -5.82 -3.98
C ASP A 82 19.85 -5.04 -5.25
N VAL A 83 19.94 -3.71 -5.12
CA VAL A 83 20.27 -2.80 -6.23
C VAL A 83 21.63 -2.17 -6.03
N VAL A 84 21.94 -1.73 -4.80
CA VAL A 84 23.20 -1.02 -4.52
C VAL A 84 24.42 -1.91 -4.78
N SER A 85 24.38 -3.20 -4.39
CA SER A 85 25.50 -4.10 -4.66
C SER A 85 25.68 -4.37 -6.15
N VAL A 86 24.59 -4.43 -6.91
CA VAL A 86 24.63 -4.63 -8.37
C VAL A 86 25.22 -3.41 -9.06
N MET A 87 24.76 -2.21 -8.68
CA MET A 87 25.29 -0.93 -9.17
C MET A 87 26.79 -0.80 -8.88
N ARG A 88 27.23 -1.14 -7.66
CA ARG A 88 28.66 -1.09 -7.27
C ARG A 88 29.56 -2.06 -8.04
N ARG A 89 28.99 -3.11 -8.67
CA ARG A 89 29.73 -4.03 -9.56
C ARG A 89 29.84 -3.54 -11.01
N GLY A 90 29.38 -2.32 -11.30
CA GLY A 90 29.47 -1.73 -12.64
C GLY A 90 28.31 -2.11 -13.56
N ALA A 91 27.13 -2.38 -13.00
CA ALA A 91 25.92 -2.62 -13.79
C ALA A 91 25.53 -1.36 -14.60
N SER A 92 24.93 -1.59 -15.77
CA SER A 92 24.40 -0.50 -16.61
C SER A 92 23.08 0.02 -16.06
N ASP A 93 22.65 1.22 -16.49
CA ASP A 93 21.35 1.77 -16.12
C ASP A 93 20.20 0.83 -16.53
N ASP A 94 20.30 0.16 -17.69
CA ASP A 94 19.33 -0.83 -18.15
C ASP A 94 19.22 -2.03 -17.20
N ASP A 95 20.34 -2.46 -16.61
CA ASP A 95 20.32 -3.53 -15.61
C ASP A 95 19.65 -3.07 -14.32
N ILE A 96 19.85 -1.81 -13.93
CA ILE A 96 19.18 -1.22 -12.77
C ILE A 96 17.67 -1.11 -13.02
N VAL A 97 17.25 -0.66 -14.21
CA VAL A 97 15.82 -0.59 -14.59
C VAL A 97 15.16 -1.96 -14.42
N LYS A 98 15.79 -3.04 -14.92
CA LYS A 98 15.27 -4.42 -14.74
C LYS A 98 15.13 -4.83 -13.27
N LEU A 99 15.98 -4.33 -12.38
CA LEU A 99 15.85 -4.60 -10.94
C LEU A 99 14.65 -3.85 -10.32
N PHE A 100 14.37 -2.64 -10.79
CA PHE A 100 13.15 -1.92 -10.39
C PHE A 100 11.90 -2.63 -10.89
N GLU A 101 11.87 -3.04 -12.17
CA GLU A 101 10.78 -3.84 -12.74
C GLU A 101 10.55 -5.12 -11.94
N LYS A 102 11.63 -5.87 -11.66
CA LYS A 102 11.58 -7.07 -10.82
C LYS A 102 11.02 -6.78 -9.42
N ALA A 103 11.43 -5.69 -8.78
CA ALA A 103 10.91 -5.32 -7.46
C ALA A 103 9.40 -5.02 -7.51
N ILE A 104 8.93 -4.40 -8.60
CA ILE A 104 7.51 -4.12 -8.83
C ILE A 104 6.74 -5.42 -9.10
N GLU A 105 7.29 -6.34 -9.88
CA GLU A 105 6.68 -7.67 -10.13
C GLU A 105 6.55 -8.52 -8.84
N LEU A 106 7.53 -8.41 -7.95
CA LEU A 106 7.52 -9.07 -6.64
C LEU A 106 6.62 -8.38 -5.60
N ARG A 107 6.03 -7.23 -5.95
CA ARG A 107 5.12 -6.51 -5.05
C ARG A 107 3.88 -7.36 -4.83
N GLU A 108 3.59 -7.62 -3.56
CA GLU A 108 2.40 -8.36 -3.16
C GLU A 108 1.74 -7.69 -1.93
N PRO A 109 0.40 -7.56 -1.92
CA PRO A 109 -0.34 -7.13 -0.73
C PRO A 109 0.00 -7.98 0.49
N TYR A 110 0.18 -7.32 1.64
CA TYR A 110 0.36 -8.02 2.91
C TYR A 110 -0.99 -8.55 3.43
N PHE A 111 -1.97 -7.66 3.55
CA PHE A 111 -3.36 -8.07 3.77
C PHE A 111 -3.99 -8.40 2.42
N LYS A 112 -4.49 -9.62 2.28
CA LYS A 112 -5.16 -10.13 1.07
C LYS A 112 -6.65 -10.28 1.35
N LYS A 113 -7.50 -10.09 0.34
CA LYS A 113 -8.92 -10.45 0.47
C LYS A 113 -9.03 -11.97 0.64
N GLU A 114 -9.92 -12.42 1.52
CA GLU A 114 -10.26 -13.84 1.59
C GLU A 114 -10.76 -14.32 0.22
N GLY A 115 -10.22 -15.45 -0.26
CA GLY A 115 -10.57 -16.02 -1.56
C GLY A 115 -9.74 -15.57 -2.76
N VAL A 116 -8.70 -14.75 -2.60
CA VAL A 116 -7.77 -14.43 -3.71
C VAL A 116 -6.69 -15.52 -3.82
N CYS A 117 -6.94 -16.43 -4.77
CA CYS A 117 -6.07 -17.51 -5.22
C CYS A 117 -4.59 -17.07 -5.41
N GLU A 118 -3.65 -17.92 -4.98
CA GLU A 118 -2.18 -17.80 -5.10
C GLU A 118 -1.64 -17.69 -6.54
N ARG A 119 -2.52 -17.47 -7.51
CA ARG A 119 -2.24 -17.60 -8.94
C ARG A 119 -2.94 -16.55 -9.80
N CYS A 120 -3.14 -15.34 -9.28
CA CYS A 120 -3.37 -14.18 -10.15
C CYS A 120 -2.08 -13.90 -10.94
N ARG A 121 -1.91 -14.68 -12.03
CA ARG A 121 -0.85 -14.57 -13.01
C ARG A 121 -0.82 -13.15 -13.59
N ALA A 122 0.38 -12.62 -13.66
CA ALA A 122 0.82 -11.46 -14.43
C ALA A 122 0.24 -11.38 -15.85
N SER A 123 -1.02 -10.97 -16.01
CA SER A 123 -1.63 -10.78 -17.34
C SER A 123 -2.44 -9.50 -17.49
N GLU A 124 -2.69 -8.76 -16.42
CA GLU A 124 -3.16 -7.38 -16.51
C GLU A 124 -2.37 -6.51 -15.55
N PHE A 125 -1.11 -6.27 -15.91
CA PHE A 125 -0.29 -5.21 -15.35
C PHE A 125 -0.86 -3.86 -15.83
N ARG A 126 -2.03 -3.48 -15.31
CA ARG A 126 -2.42 -2.08 -15.29
C ARG A 126 -1.79 -1.53 -14.04
N ILE A 127 -0.75 -0.73 -14.24
CA ILE A 127 -0.16 0.13 -13.22
C ILE A 127 -1.33 0.87 -12.55
N CYS A 128 -1.73 0.40 -11.37
CA CYS A 128 -2.54 1.13 -10.40
C CYS A 128 -1.58 1.90 -9.50
#